data_AF-A0A094AXW6-F1
#
_entry.id   AF-A0A094AXW6-F1
#
_cell.length_a   1.000
_cell.length_b   1.000
_cell.length_c   1.000
_cell.angle_alpha   90.00
_cell.angle_beta   90.00
_cell.angle_gamma   90.00
#
_symmetry.space_group_name_H-M   'P 1'
#
loop_
_entity.id
_entity.type
_entity.pdbx_description
1 polymer ?
#
loop_
_entity_poly.entity_id
_entity_poly.type
_entity_poly.pdbx_seq_one_letter_code
_entity_poly.pdbx_strand_id
1 'polypeptide(L)'
;CDFRARTKLVEFYGATAFTDAVARKTTLPHIPSCTATGKISSRCRSTIFAFGSTLILVVLFVLFPRPVVAIQICHSSLRTSRAYVSAEALSNNIDDFCLDVTNKEPLITMGWTWSKTYYRNTPEEYAMTITISNRAFSSYQNQCIDAMRSIINGCDVPVNGSNPMNWKQGGKRVQGVYTYRIDIFRQNRPWPPPTQPKQSCEGWYKIIWQHYDIYGAGWANNDWGAKLLLPAINPCCGLVERSVSNSMLTIIRSLTGWNFKYFDQPDENGYEWHSWFNTATVEFETTFPGKVCDLILALFLGTMFDENALWPEAKYNVAEGY
;
A
#
# COMPACT_ATOMS: atom_id res chain seq x y z
N CYS A 1 7.73 -45.66 3.87
CA CYS A 1 7.61 -45.61 5.34
C CYS A 1 8.97 -45.90 5.96
N ASP A 2 9.79 -44.88 6.16
CA ASP A 2 10.72 -44.75 7.30
C ASP A 2 11.31 -43.33 7.25
N PHE A 3 11.24 -42.60 8.36
CA PHE A 3 11.57 -41.18 8.47
C PHE A 3 12.76 -41.09 9.42
N ARG A 4 13.96 -40.80 8.89
CA ARG A 4 15.16 -40.55 9.71
C ARG A 4 15.73 -39.17 9.40
N ALA A 5 15.56 -38.28 10.37
CA ALA A 5 16.07 -36.92 10.39
C ALA A 5 17.60 -36.88 10.22
N ARG A 6 18.08 -35.93 9.42
CA ARG A 6 19.47 -35.44 9.45
C ARG A 6 19.45 -33.92 9.48
N THR A 7 19.61 -33.35 10.67
CA THR A 7 19.94 -31.94 10.88
C THR A 7 21.44 -31.79 10.67
N LYS A 8 21.85 -31.04 9.65
CA LYS A 8 23.23 -30.57 9.48
C LYS A 8 23.39 -29.28 10.29
N LEU A 9 24.33 -29.29 11.23
CA LEU A 9 24.90 -28.08 11.83
C LEU A 9 25.60 -27.26 10.74
N VAL A 10 25.26 -25.99 10.63
CA VAL A 10 26.08 -24.99 9.95
C VAL A 10 26.83 -24.23 11.03
N GLU A 11 28.16 -24.34 11.00
CA GLU A 11 29.09 -23.56 11.82
C GLU A 11 28.97 -22.07 11.47
N PHE A 12 28.70 -21.23 12.47
CA PHE A 12 28.92 -19.79 12.37
C PHE A 12 30.16 -19.42 13.18
N TYR A 13 31.26 -19.15 12.45
CA TYR A 13 32.39 -18.38 12.93
C TYR A 13 31.95 -16.92 13.12
N GLY A 14 32.25 -16.32 14.28
CA GLY A 14 32.16 -14.87 14.44
C GLY A 14 31.74 -14.35 15.82
N ALA A 15 32.38 -14.82 16.90
CA ALA A 15 32.20 -14.24 18.23
C ALA A 15 33.56 -14.06 18.94
N THR A 16 34.53 -13.42 18.29
CA THR A 16 35.88 -13.17 18.85
C THR A 16 36.32 -11.71 18.85
N ALA A 17 35.45 -10.75 18.53
CA ALA A 17 35.86 -9.34 18.44
C ALA A 17 35.37 -8.44 19.60
N PHE A 18 34.63 -8.95 20.58
CA PHE A 18 34.07 -8.11 21.66
C PHE A 18 34.63 -8.38 23.06
N THR A 19 35.53 -9.36 23.23
CA THR A 19 36.13 -9.70 24.53
C THR A 19 37.37 -8.89 24.89
N ASP A 20 37.98 -8.17 23.94
CA ASP A 20 39.26 -7.46 24.20
C ASP A 20 39.13 -6.02 24.73
N ALA A 21 37.92 -5.44 24.73
CA ALA A 21 37.74 -4.04 25.16
C ALA A 21 37.45 -3.86 26.66
N VAL A 22 37.23 -4.93 27.43
CA VAL A 22 36.87 -4.85 28.86
C VAL A 22 38.02 -5.29 29.79
N ALA A 23 39.16 -5.75 29.25
CA ALA A 23 40.28 -6.26 30.04
C ALA A 23 41.35 -5.22 30.46
N ARG A 24 41.09 -3.91 30.35
CA ARG A 24 42.05 -2.86 30.77
C ARG A 24 41.42 -1.77 31.63
N LYS A 25 41.16 -2.09 32.90
CA LYS A 25 41.43 -1.29 34.11
C LYS A 25 40.49 -1.73 35.23
N THR A 26 40.90 -2.75 35.97
CA THR A 26 40.43 -2.96 37.34
C THR A 26 41.52 -3.69 38.09
N THR A 27 42.40 -2.92 38.73
CA THR A 27 43.26 -3.40 39.81
C THR A 27 42.36 -3.99 40.89
N LEU A 28 42.36 -5.32 41.00
CA LEU A 28 41.71 -6.09 42.07
C LEU A 28 42.47 -5.87 43.40
N PRO A 29 41.79 -5.57 44.51
CA PRO A 29 42.39 -5.70 45.83
C PRO A 29 42.49 -7.18 46.23
N HIS A 30 43.58 -7.50 46.95
CA HIS A 30 43.91 -8.82 47.49
C HIS A 30 42.72 -9.45 48.25
N ILE A 31 42.30 -10.65 47.84
CA ILE A 31 41.33 -11.49 48.56
C ILE A 31 42.12 -12.46 49.44
N PRO A 32 41.86 -12.55 50.77
CA PRO A 32 42.46 -13.57 51.60
C PRO A 32 41.78 -14.93 51.40
N SER A 33 42.59 -15.98 51.32
CA SER A 33 42.15 -17.38 51.27
C SER A 33 41.52 -17.78 52.61
N CYS A 34 40.27 -18.25 52.59
CA CYS A 34 39.62 -18.86 53.75
C CYS A 34 39.71 -20.38 53.64
N THR A 35 40.66 -20.98 54.37
CA THR A 35 40.68 -22.42 54.66
C THR A 35 39.60 -22.81 55.66
N ALA A 36 39.01 -23.98 55.41
CA ALA A 36 37.94 -24.58 56.18
C ALA A 36 38.37 -24.97 57.60
N THR A 37 37.76 -24.36 58.62
CA THR A 37 37.42 -25.03 59.88
C THR A 37 36.14 -24.41 60.43
N GLY A 38 35.26 -25.26 60.95
CA GLY A 38 33.87 -24.92 61.25
C GLY A 38 33.68 -23.78 62.25
N LYS A 39 33.10 -22.69 61.78
CA LYS A 39 32.04 -21.90 62.43
C LYS A 39 31.57 -20.85 61.43
N ILE A 40 30.34 -21.01 60.94
CA ILE A 40 29.73 -20.10 59.97
C ILE A 40 29.46 -18.77 60.69
N SER A 41 30.35 -17.81 60.50
CA SER A 41 30.14 -16.40 60.84
C SER A 41 29.12 -15.80 59.88
N SER A 42 28.09 -15.16 60.43
CA SER A 42 26.95 -14.56 59.72
C SER A 42 27.30 -13.44 58.72
N ARG A 43 28.58 -13.05 58.62
CA ARG A 43 29.04 -11.97 57.73
C ARG A 43 29.47 -12.40 56.32
N CYS A 44 29.68 -13.68 56.03
CA CYS A 44 30.02 -14.15 54.67
C CYS A 44 28.79 -14.39 53.75
N ARG A 45 27.57 -14.27 54.28
CA ARG A 45 26.34 -14.57 53.51
C ARG A 45 25.80 -13.39 52.71
N SER A 46 26.33 -12.18 52.91
CA SER A 46 25.74 -10.95 52.38
C SER A 46 26.35 -10.50 51.03
N THR A 47 27.58 -10.89 50.72
CA THR A 47 28.29 -10.46 49.50
C THR A 47 28.03 -11.32 48.26
N ILE A 48 27.54 -12.56 48.41
CA ILE A 48 27.22 -13.44 47.26
C ILE A 48 25.84 -13.10 46.66
N PHE A 49 24.91 -12.55 47.44
CA PHE A 49 23.58 -12.18 46.95
C PHE A 49 23.54 -10.86 46.16
N ALA A 50 24.55 -9.99 46.30
CA ALA A 50 24.57 -8.70 45.62
C ALA A 50 24.99 -8.78 44.14
N PHE A 51 25.88 -9.72 43.77
CA PHE A 51 26.39 -9.84 42.40
C PHE A 51 25.52 -10.72 41.48
N GLY A 52 24.79 -11.70 42.03
CA GLY A 52 23.87 -12.53 41.25
C GLY A 52 22.67 -11.75 40.71
N SER A 53 22.16 -10.79 41.49
CA SER A 53 20.98 -9.99 41.11
C SER A 53 21.25 -9.05 39.94
N THR A 54 22.44 -8.43 39.87
CA THR A 54 22.83 -7.57 38.74
C THR A 54 23.09 -8.35 37.46
N LEU A 55 23.69 -9.55 37.54
CA LEU A 55 23.94 -10.39 36.36
C LEU A 55 22.62 -10.92 35.78
N ILE A 56 21.67 -11.32 36.63
CA ILE A 56 20.33 -11.76 36.23
C ILE A 56 19.55 -10.61 35.57
N LEU A 57 19.63 -9.39 36.10
CA LEU A 57 19.01 -8.19 35.50
C LEU A 57 19.61 -7.84 34.14
N VAL A 58 20.94 -7.91 33.98
CA VAL A 58 21.60 -7.65 32.68
C VAL A 58 21.22 -8.73 31.67
N VAL A 59 21.18 -10.01 32.07
CA VAL A 59 20.73 -11.12 31.22
C VAL A 59 19.25 -10.96 30.83
N LEU A 60 18.37 -10.56 31.75
CA LEU A 60 16.97 -10.23 31.44
C LEU A 60 16.85 -9.03 30.48
N PHE A 61 17.64 -7.98 30.63
CA PHE A 61 17.62 -6.83 29.72
C PHE A 61 18.18 -7.14 28.31
N VAL A 62 19.11 -8.10 28.21
CA VAL A 62 19.67 -8.54 26.92
C VAL A 62 18.78 -9.58 26.25
N LEU A 63 18.12 -10.46 27.01
CA LEU A 63 17.26 -11.52 26.47
C LEU A 63 15.82 -11.07 26.19
N PHE A 64 15.35 -10.00 26.84
CA PHE A 64 14.03 -9.43 26.60
C PHE A 64 14.17 -8.03 26.01
N PRO A 65 14.47 -7.90 24.70
CA PRO A 65 14.41 -6.60 24.04
C PRO A 65 13.04 -5.97 24.30
N ARG A 66 13.04 -4.70 24.73
CA ARG A 66 11.80 -3.95 24.96
C ARG A 66 10.88 -4.09 23.74
N PRO A 67 9.55 -4.20 23.94
CA PRO A 67 8.62 -4.20 22.82
C PRO A 67 8.90 -2.97 21.96
N VAL A 68 9.22 -3.20 20.69
CA VAL A 68 9.43 -2.13 19.73
C VAL A 68 8.09 -1.46 19.54
N VAL A 69 7.89 -0.31 20.17
CA VAL A 69 6.66 0.47 20.03
C VAL A 69 6.60 0.99 18.60
N ALA A 70 5.66 0.46 17.82
CA ALA A 70 5.38 0.99 16.50
C ALA A 70 4.58 2.28 16.62
N ILE A 71 5.07 3.36 16.00
CA ILE A 71 4.40 4.67 16.00
C ILE A 71 3.89 4.93 14.60
N GLN A 72 2.59 5.22 14.47
CA GLN A 72 1.95 5.59 13.21
C GLN A 72 1.40 7.02 13.29
N ILE A 73 1.68 7.83 12.28
CA ILE A 73 1.26 9.23 12.15
C ILE A 73 0.61 9.38 10.77
N CYS A 74 -0.65 9.78 10.73
CA CYS A 74 -1.36 9.99 9.48
C CYS A 74 -1.24 11.45 9.03
N HIS A 75 -1.21 11.69 7.71
CA HIS A 75 -1.22 13.07 7.20
C HIS A 75 -2.55 13.79 7.53
N SER A 76 -3.63 13.02 7.67
CA SER A 76 -4.96 13.51 8.07
C SER A 76 -4.98 14.13 9.48
N SER A 77 -4.25 13.55 10.43
CA SER A 77 -4.21 14.06 11.82
C SER A 77 -3.43 15.37 11.94
N LEU A 78 -2.51 15.62 11.02
CA LEU A 78 -1.73 16.86 10.95
C LEU A 78 -2.52 18.00 10.28
N ARG A 79 -3.60 17.71 9.53
CA ARG A 79 -4.40 18.67 8.75
C ARG A 79 -3.59 19.53 7.77
N THR A 80 -2.42 19.03 7.34
CA THR A 80 -1.49 19.75 6.47
C THR A 80 -1.69 19.46 4.98
N SER A 81 -2.51 18.47 4.64
CA SER A 81 -2.69 17.99 3.27
C SER A 81 -4.18 17.89 2.91
N ARG A 82 -4.51 18.26 1.68
CA ARG A 82 -5.79 17.97 1.03
C ARG A 82 -5.68 16.84 0.01
N ALA A 83 -4.48 16.31 -0.20
CA ALA A 83 -4.26 15.21 -1.10
C ALA A 83 -4.85 13.91 -0.56
N TYR A 84 -5.43 13.11 -1.45
CA TYR A 84 -6.00 11.81 -1.14
C TYR A 84 -5.94 10.90 -2.36
N VAL A 85 -5.99 9.59 -2.14
CA VAL A 85 -6.06 8.53 -3.18
C VAL A 85 -6.98 7.40 -2.73
N SER A 86 -7.44 6.57 -3.66
CA SER A 86 -8.20 5.36 -3.30
C SER A 86 -7.33 4.36 -2.54
N ALA A 87 -7.96 3.61 -1.63
CA ALA A 87 -7.29 2.50 -0.95
C ALA A 87 -6.79 1.43 -1.94
N GLU A 88 -7.53 1.23 -3.02
CA GLU A 88 -7.21 0.26 -4.07
C GLU A 88 -5.89 0.62 -4.78
N ALA A 89 -5.75 1.88 -5.21
CA ALA A 89 -4.54 2.35 -5.88
C ALA A 89 -3.28 2.17 -5.02
N LEU A 90 -3.39 2.36 -3.71
CA LEU A 90 -2.30 2.08 -2.77
C LEU A 90 -2.04 0.58 -2.63
N SER A 91 -3.09 -0.22 -2.48
CA SER A 91 -2.99 -1.66 -2.21
C SER A 91 -2.39 -2.44 -3.38
N ASN A 92 -2.72 -2.06 -4.62
CA ASN A 92 -2.27 -2.73 -5.84
C ASN A 92 -0.75 -2.75 -6.04
N ASN A 93 0.00 -1.87 -5.36
CA ASN A 93 1.44 -1.72 -5.56
C ASN A 93 2.31 -2.12 -4.35
N ILE A 94 1.69 -2.55 -3.23
CA ILE A 94 2.46 -2.86 -1.99
C ILE A 94 3.41 -4.04 -2.23
N ASP A 95 2.91 -5.12 -2.81
CA ASP A 95 3.68 -6.36 -2.93
C ASP A 95 4.88 -6.16 -3.85
N ASP A 96 4.68 -5.47 -4.99
CA ASP A 96 5.76 -5.08 -5.91
C ASP A 96 6.77 -4.12 -5.25
N PHE A 97 6.28 -3.12 -4.52
CA PHE A 97 7.16 -2.20 -3.79
C PHE A 97 8.05 -2.95 -2.78
N CYS A 98 7.45 -3.80 -1.95
CA CYS A 98 8.17 -4.51 -0.90
C CYS A 98 9.10 -5.59 -1.45
N LEU A 99 8.76 -6.21 -2.58
CA LEU A 99 9.67 -7.08 -3.32
C LEU A 99 10.88 -6.30 -3.85
N ASP A 100 10.63 -5.12 -4.45
CA ASP A 100 11.69 -4.26 -4.97
C ASP A 100 12.66 -3.79 -3.88
N VAL A 101 12.12 -3.43 -2.71
CA VAL A 101 12.93 -3.11 -1.52
C VAL A 101 13.78 -4.30 -1.10
N THR A 102 13.18 -5.49 -0.99
CA THR A 102 13.91 -6.71 -0.57
C THR A 102 15.07 -7.03 -1.51
N ASN A 103 14.90 -6.78 -2.81
CA ASN A 103 15.93 -7.03 -3.81
C ASN A 103 17.04 -5.98 -3.83
N LYS A 104 16.77 -4.75 -3.36
CA LYS A 104 17.69 -3.61 -3.44
C LYS A 104 18.31 -3.22 -2.10
N GLU A 105 17.81 -3.76 -1.01
CA GLU A 105 18.32 -3.48 0.34
C GLU A 105 19.79 -3.94 0.46
N PRO A 106 20.70 -3.04 0.82
CA PRO A 106 22.11 -3.39 0.99
C PRO A 106 22.36 -4.05 2.36
N LEU A 107 23.15 -5.13 2.37
CA LEU A 107 23.43 -5.93 3.58
C LEU A 107 24.15 -5.17 4.71
N ILE A 108 24.81 -4.05 4.44
CA ILE A 108 25.73 -3.40 5.39
C ILE A 108 25.65 -1.86 5.42
N THR A 109 24.65 -1.25 4.79
CA THR A 109 24.58 0.22 4.69
C THR A 109 23.71 0.82 5.80
N MET A 110 24.25 1.80 6.52
CA MET A 110 23.48 2.64 7.44
C MET A 110 22.82 3.79 6.68
N GLY A 111 21.61 4.19 7.07
CA GLY A 111 20.94 5.35 6.48
C GLY A 111 20.45 5.13 5.05
N TRP A 112 20.10 3.89 4.68
CA TRP A 112 19.59 3.58 3.35
C TRP A 112 18.15 4.08 3.19
N THR A 113 17.82 4.62 2.03
CA THR A 113 16.45 5.04 1.68
C THR A 113 16.12 4.57 0.28
N TRP A 114 14.92 4.01 0.13
CA TRP A 114 14.35 3.64 -1.15
C TRP A 114 12.98 4.27 -1.32
N SER A 115 12.71 4.80 -2.50
CA SER A 115 11.45 5.46 -2.82
C SER A 115 11.04 5.14 -4.25
N LYS A 116 9.74 4.88 -4.45
CA LYS A 116 9.14 4.62 -5.76
C LYS A 116 7.84 5.40 -5.90
N THR A 117 7.73 6.14 -6.98
CA THR A 117 6.53 6.91 -7.36
C THR A 117 5.64 6.08 -8.27
N TYR A 118 4.34 6.09 -8.01
CA TYR A 118 3.32 5.41 -8.79
C TYR A 118 2.35 6.41 -9.42
N TYR A 119 1.76 6.01 -10.54
CA TYR A 119 0.73 6.78 -11.25
C TYR A 119 1.10 8.25 -11.51
N ARG A 120 2.31 8.46 -12.05
CA ARG A 120 2.82 9.80 -12.37
C ARG A 120 1.85 10.56 -13.27
N ASN A 121 1.65 11.84 -12.96
CA ASN A 121 0.77 12.75 -13.67
C ASN A 121 -0.73 12.37 -13.63
N THR A 122 -1.16 11.59 -12.64
CA THR A 122 -2.58 11.29 -12.41
C THR A 122 -3.06 11.89 -11.07
N PRO A 123 -4.38 11.96 -10.83
CA PRO A 123 -4.91 12.37 -9.54
C PRO A 123 -4.50 11.46 -8.38
N GLU A 124 -4.11 10.22 -8.68
CA GLU A 124 -3.63 9.24 -7.70
C GLU A 124 -2.11 9.10 -7.65
N GLU A 125 -1.36 10.15 -8.01
CA GLU A 125 0.08 10.13 -7.87
C GLU A 125 0.52 10.12 -6.40
N TYR A 126 1.34 9.12 -6.05
CA TYR A 126 1.92 8.98 -4.71
C TYR A 126 3.32 8.35 -4.76
N ALA A 127 4.06 8.47 -3.66
CA ALA A 127 5.29 7.74 -3.44
C ALA A 127 5.22 6.87 -2.19
N MET A 128 5.72 5.65 -2.32
CA MET A 128 6.05 4.78 -1.19
C MET A 128 7.54 4.92 -0.89
N THR A 129 7.89 5.12 0.37
CA THR A 129 9.26 5.32 0.83
C THR A 129 9.55 4.46 2.05
N ILE A 130 10.73 3.85 2.05
CA ILE A 130 11.32 3.20 3.21
C ILE A 130 12.66 3.86 3.53
N THR A 131 12.90 4.13 4.81
CA THR A 131 14.21 4.54 5.33
C THR A 131 14.65 3.58 6.43
N ILE A 132 15.91 3.17 6.38
CA ILE A 132 16.56 2.30 7.36
C ILE A 132 17.61 3.12 8.11
N SER A 133 17.39 3.31 9.41
CA SER A 133 18.25 4.15 10.25
C SER A 133 19.57 3.47 10.67
N ASN A 134 19.60 2.14 10.77
CA ASN A 134 20.76 1.36 11.21
C ASN A 134 20.85 0.02 10.46
N ARG A 135 21.89 -0.79 10.68
CA ARG A 135 22.03 -2.11 10.03
C ARG A 135 20.80 -2.97 10.28
N ALA A 136 20.19 -3.41 9.19
CA ALA A 136 19.08 -4.35 9.19
C ALA A 136 19.62 -5.77 8.96
N PHE A 137 19.07 -6.74 9.69
CA PHE A 137 19.43 -8.15 9.54
C PHE A 137 18.13 -8.96 9.31
N SER A 138 17.97 -9.47 8.09
CA SER A 138 17.03 -10.53 7.65
C SER A 138 15.58 -10.18 7.23
N SER A 139 15.06 -11.06 6.36
CA SER A 139 13.72 -11.21 5.74
C SER A 139 12.69 -10.10 5.99
N TYR A 140 12.60 -9.19 5.03
CA TYR A 140 11.90 -7.92 5.16
C TYR A 140 10.50 -7.86 4.54
N GLN A 141 10.21 -8.71 3.55
CA GLN A 141 9.06 -8.51 2.66
C GLN A 141 7.71 -8.48 3.39
N ASN A 142 7.41 -9.46 4.25
CA ASN A 142 6.14 -9.49 4.98
C ASN A 142 6.00 -8.32 5.97
N GLN A 143 7.08 -7.97 6.67
CA GLN A 143 7.08 -6.81 7.57
C GLN A 143 6.79 -5.51 6.80
N CYS A 144 7.33 -5.38 5.60
CA CYS A 144 7.05 -4.25 4.73
C CYS A 144 5.59 -4.17 4.31
N ILE A 145 5.06 -5.31 3.85
CA ILE A 145 3.66 -5.42 3.43
C ILE A 145 2.74 -5.05 4.60
N ASP A 146 2.96 -5.61 5.78
CA ASP A 146 2.16 -5.36 6.97
C ASP A 146 2.23 -3.89 7.42
N ALA A 147 3.42 -3.30 7.42
CA ALA A 147 3.60 -1.91 7.80
C ALA A 147 2.91 -0.94 6.83
N MET A 148 3.03 -1.17 5.52
CA MET A 148 2.37 -0.36 4.50
C MET A 148 0.85 -0.52 4.54
N ARG A 149 0.34 -1.75 4.66
CA ARG A 149 -1.10 -2.03 4.85
C ARG A 149 -1.64 -1.36 6.10
N SER A 150 -0.88 -1.35 7.20
CA SER A 150 -1.28 -0.67 8.43
C SER A 150 -1.41 0.85 8.25
N ILE A 151 -0.57 1.49 7.43
CA ILE A 151 -0.73 2.91 7.07
C ILE A 151 -2.00 3.10 6.26
N ILE A 152 -2.22 2.29 5.22
CA ILE A 152 -3.38 2.38 4.33
C ILE A 152 -4.68 2.17 5.10
N ASN A 153 -4.73 1.19 5.99
CA ASN A 153 -5.94 0.87 6.75
C ASN A 153 -6.19 1.84 7.91
N GLY A 154 -5.17 2.52 8.40
CA GLY A 154 -5.29 3.43 9.56
C GLY A 154 -5.33 4.92 9.22
N CYS A 155 -4.96 5.33 8.00
CA CYS A 155 -4.84 6.74 7.61
C CYS A 155 -5.90 7.17 6.59
N ASP A 156 -7.14 7.14 7.05
CA ASP A 156 -8.33 7.62 6.34
C ASP A 156 -8.41 9.15 6.24
N VAL A 157 -9.20 9.59 5.26
CA VAL A 157 -9.67 10.98 5.16
C VAL A 157 -11.02 11.12 5.84
N PRO A 158 -11.12 11.76 7.01
CA PRO A 158 -12.41 11.95 7.65
C PRO A 158 -13.21 13.05 6.92
N VAL A 159 -14.31 12.67 6.26
CA VAL A 159 -15.25 13.61 5.64
C VAL A 159 -16.55 13.61 6.44
N ASN A 160 -16.74 14.61 7.31
CA ASN A 160 -17.96 14.76 8.13
C ASN A 160 -18.38 13.47 8.88
N GLY A 161 -17.39 12.67 9.31
CA GLY A 161 -17.62 11.41 10.02
C GLY A 161 -17.86 10.18 9.13
N SER A 162 -17.78 10.30 7.80
CA SER A 162 -17.91 9.19 6.86
C SER A 162 -16.73 9.15 5.86
N ASN A 163 -16.47 7.96 5.30
CA ASN A 163 -15.49 7.74 4.24
C ASN A 163 -15.96 6.61 3.29
N PRO A 164 -17.09 6.80 2.58
CA PRO A 164 -17.73 5.72 1.82
C PRO A 164 -16.89 5.22 0.64
N MET A 165 -16.03 6.08 0.09
CA MET A 165 -15.11 5.76 -1.00
C MET A 165 -13.75 5.27 -0.50
N ASN A 166 -13.59 5.07 0.81
CA ASN A 166 -12.36 4.58 1.44
C ASN A 166 -11.10 5.40 1.04
N TRP A 167 -11.22 6.72 0.97
CA TRP A 167 -10.13 7.62 0.63
C TRP A 167 -9.04 7.61 1.68
N LYS A 168 -7.79 7.59 1.23
CA LYS A 168 -6.59 7.53 2.08
C LYS A 168 -5.76 8.79 1.92
N GLN A 169 -5.18 9.25 3.03
CA GLN A 169 -4.31 10.43 3.07
C GLN A 169 -2.82 10.09 3.21
N GLY A 170 -2.50 8.79 3.35
CA GLY A 170 -1.15 8.35 3.61
C GLY A 170 -0.66 8.74 5.00
N GLY A 171 0.62 8.53 5.24
CA GLY A 171 1.21 8.74 6.56
C GLY A 171 2.56 8.07 6.69
N LYS A 172 3.03 8.01 7.93
CA LYS A 172 4.32 7.48 8.33
C LYS A 172 4.14 6.44 9.42
N ARG A 173 4.89 5.34 9.35
CA ARG A 173 5.00 4.35 10.42
C ARG A 173 6.46 4.09 10.73
N VAL A 174 6.82 4.11 12.01
CA VAL A 174 8.16 3.75 12.50
C VAL A 174 8.05 2.44 13.24
N GLN A 175 8.87 1.46 12.84
CA GLN A 175 8.93 0.14 13.46
C GLN A 175 10.38 -0.32 13.56
N GLY A 176 10.95 -0.19 14.76
CA GLY A 176 12.34 -0.52 15.02
C GLY A 176 13.26 0.44 14.28
N VAL A 177 14.12 -0.09 13.42
CA VAL A 177 15.05 0.70 12.60
C VAL A 177 14.42 1.21 11.29
N TYR A 178 13.22 0.73 10.96
CA TYR A 178 12.54 1.04 9.71
C TYR A 178 11.55 2.19 9.87
N THR A 179 11.52 3.04 8.86
CA THR A 179 10.51 4.07 8.67
C THR A 179 9.84 3.85 7.32
N TYR A 180 8.53 3.64 7.36
CA TYR A 180 7.65 3.50 6.20
C TYR A 180 6.88 4.79 6.00
N ARG A 181 6.72 5.22 4.75
CA ARG A 181 5.98 6.44 4.43
C ARG A 181 5.23 6.30 3.11
N ILE A 182 4.00 6.80 3.10
CA ILE A 182 3.17 6.97 1.91
C ILE A 182 2.85 8.45 1.80
N ASP A 183 3.35 9.10 0.76
CA ASP A 183 3.14 10.51 0.48
C ASP A 183 2.32 10.67 -0.79
N ILE A 184 1.22 11.42 -0.71
CA ILE A 184 0.34 11.69 -1.84
C ILE A 184 0.61 13.12 -2.33
N PHE A 185 0.76 13.28 -3.64
CA PHE A 185 1.21 14.55 -4.22
C PHE A 185 0.08 15.46 -4.67
N ARG A 186 -1.04 14.91 -5.15
CA ARG A 186 -2.12 15.70 -5.77
C ARG A 186 -2.95 16.49 -4.73
N GLN A 187 -2.59 17.74 -4.48
CA GLN A 187 -3.27 18.61 -3.49
C GLN A 187 -4.52 19.33 -4.04
N ASN A 188 -4.65 19.43 -5.35
CA ASN A 188 -5.67 20.21 -6.05
C ASN A 188 -6.86 19.34 -6.51
N ARG A 189 -7.30 18.41 -5.68
CA ARG A 189 -8.50 17.58 -5.91
C ARG A 189 -9.75 18.20 -5.26
N PRO A 190 -10.98 17.77 -5.62
CA PRO A 190 -12.18 18.24 -4.96
C PRO A 190 -12.09 18.08 -3.43
N TRP A 191 -12.43 19.13 -2.69
CA TRP A 191 -12.44 19.09 -1.23
C TRP A 191 -13.75 19.65 -0.67
N PRO A 192 -14.48 18.90 0.18
CA PRO A 192 -14.16 17.56 0.68
C PRO A 192 -14.13 16.49 -0.45
N PRO A 193 -13.40 15.38 -0.25
CA PRO A 193 -13.40 14.26 -1.20
C PRO A 193 -14.82 13.80 -1.54
N PRO A 194 -15.06 13.38 -2.79
CA PRO A 194 -16.39 12.93 -3.20
C PRO A 194 -16.81 11.68 -2.42
N THR A 195 -18.08 11.63 -2.01
CA THR A 195 -18.65 10.49 -1.26
C THR A 195 -19.16 9.37 -2.17
N GLN A 196 -19.17 9.59 -3.47
CA GLN A 196 -19.54 8.61 -4.50
C GLN A 196 -18.90 9.01 -5.82
N PRO A 197 -18.73 8.08 -6.78
CA PRO A 197 -18.29 8.41 -8.13
C PRO A 197 -19.22 9.45 -8.78
N LYS A 198 -18.65 10.38 -9.54
CA LYS A 198 -19.40 11.29 -10.42
C LYS A 198 -19.07 10.98 -11.87
N GLN A 199 -20.05 11.16 -12.73
CA GLN A 199 -19.91 10.97 -14.17
C GLN A 199 -20.88 11.86 -14.95
N SER A 200 -20.52 12.19 -16.18
CA SER A 200 -21.42 12.74 -17.21
C SER A 200 -21.02 12.15 -18.55
N CYS A 201 -22.01 11.99 -19.44
CA CYS A 201 -21.79 11.60 -20.82
C CYS A 201 -22.62 12.49 -21.73
N GLU A 202 -21.95 13.09 -22.71
CA GLU A 202 -22.56 13.88 -23.75
C GLU A 202 -22.24 13.24 -25.09
N GLY A 203 -23.23 13.15 -25.97
CA GLY A 203 -23.05 12.58 -27.29
C GLY A 203 -23.67 13.49 -28.33
N TRP A 204 -22.96 13.74 -29.42
CA TRP A 204 -23.50 14.46 -30.57
C TRP A 204 -23.24 13.76 -31.87
N TYR A 205 -24.15 13.99 -32.81
CA TYR A 205 -24.12 13.40 -34.13
C TYR A 205 -23.51 14.37 -35.15
N LYS A 206 -22.49 13.90 -35.88
CA LYS A 206 -21.90 14.59 -37.04
C LYS A 206 -21.95 13.68 -38.27
N ILE A 207 -23.13 13.60 -38.90
CA ILE A 207 -23.40 12.93 -40.19
C ILE A 207 -22.94 11.46 -40.25
N ILE A 208 -21.64 11.19 -40.40
CA ILE A 208 -21.09 9.83 -40.45
C ILE A 208 -20.41 9.38 -39.15
N TRP A 209 -20.12 10.30 -38.22
CA TRP A 209 -19.50 9.99 -36.92
C TRP A 209 -20.39 10.46 -35.77
N GLN A 210 -20.51 9.64 -34.74
CA GLN A 210 -20.97 10.08 -33.43
C GLN A 210 -19.75 10.40 -32.58
N HIS A 211 -19.79 11.52 -31.89
CA HIS A 211 -18.75 11.92 -30.95
C HIS A 211 -19.31 11.85 -29.53
N TYR A 212 -18.47 11.45 -28.60
CA TYR A 212 -18.83 11.28 -27.20
C TYR A 212 -17.79 11.96 -26.32
N ASP A 213 -18.28 12.67 -25.31
CA ASP A 213 -17.49 13.24 -24.23
C ASP A 213 -17.97 12.62 -22.93
N ILE A 214 -17.03 12.10 -22.16
CA ILE A 214 -17.29 11.50 -20.85
C ILE A 214 -16.43 12.21 -19.83
N TYR A 215 -17.07 12.65 -18.75
CA TYR A 215 -16.42 13.29 -17.62
C TYR A 215 -16.56 12.39 -16.40
N GLY A 216 -15.58 12.42 -15.50
CA GLY A 216 -15.68 11.64 -14.26
C GLY A 216 -14.83 12.20 -13.12
N ALA A 217 -15.20 11.80 -11.90
CA ALA A 217 -14.46 12.07 -10.67
C ALA A 217 -14.66 10.96 -9.66
N GLY A 218 -13.62 10.68 -8.87
CA GLY A 218 -13.64 9.63 -7.86
C GLY A 218 -13.43 8.21 -8.39
N TRP A 219 -13.14 8.02 -9.69
CA TRP A 219 -12.84 6.74 -10.33
C TRP A 219 -11.95 6.96 -11.58
N ALA A 220 -11.36 5.89 -12.14
CA ALA A 220 -10.44 5.95 -13.30
C ALA A 220 -9.30 6.99 -13.16
N ASN A 221 -8.79 7.15 -11.94
CA ASN A 221 -7.86 8.21 -11.56
C ASN A 221 -6.37 7.83 -11.65
N ASN A 222 -6.04 6.65 -12.22
CA ASN A 222 -4.68 6.11 -12.19
C ASN A 222 -4.18 5.47 -13.50
N ASP A 223 -4.99 5.40 -14.54
CA ASP A 223 -4.71 4.60 -15.73
C ASP A 223 -5.20 5.21 -17.06
N TRP A 224 -5.55 6.49 -17.05
CA TRP A 224 -6.12 7.19 -18.21
C TRP A 224 -7.34 6.48 -18.81
N GLY A 225 -8.12 5.80 -17.96
CA GLY A 225 -9.32 5.06 -18.34
C GLY A 225 -9.05 3.73 -19.04
N ALA A 226 -7.81 3.23 -19.09
CA ALA A 226 -7.48 2.04 -19.87
C ALA A 226 -8.05 0.72 -19.31
N LYS A 227 -8.18 0.58 -17.99
CA LYS A 227 -8.64 -0.65 -17.31
C LYS A 227 -10.13 -0.66 -17.03
N LEU A 228 -10.71 0.49 -16.69
CA LEU A 228 -12.13 0.60 -16.37
C LEU A 228 -12.92 1.18 -17.54
N LEU A 229 -12.53 2.37 -18.00
CA LEU A 229 -13.35 3.16 -18.91
C LEU A 229 -13.43 2.55 -20.33
N LEU A 230 -12.27 2.24 -20.90
CA LEU A 230 -12.19 1.72 -22.26
C LEU A 230 -12.87 0.33 -22.39
N PRO A 231 -12.67 -0.63 -21.46
CA PRO A 231 -13.32 -1.94 -21.56
C PRO A 231 -14.84 -1.91 -21.43
N ALA A 232 -15.43 -0.97 -20.68
CA ALA A 232 -16.89 -0.86 -20.60
C ALA A 232 -17.51 -0.05 -21.75
N ILE A 233 -16.73 0.84 -22.40
CA ILE A 233 -17.18 1.52 -23.62
C ILE A 233 -17.11 0.59 -24.85
N ASN A 234 -16.09 -0.27 -24.93
CA ASN A 234 -15.84 -1.10 -26.10
C ASN A 234 -17.07 -1.93 -26.56
N PRO A 235 -17.81 -2.62 -25.67
CA PRO A 235 -19.03 -3.33 -26.05
C PRO A 235 -20.13 -2.42 -26.59
N CYS A 236 -20.27 -1.20 -26.05
CA CYS A 236 -21.24 -0.22 -26.52
C CYS A 236 -20.92 0.29 -27.92
N CYS A 237 -19.62 0.33 -28.23
CA CYS A 237 -19.13 0.82 -29.51
C CYS A 237 -19.09 -0.28 -30.59
N GLY A 238 -19.47 -1.52 -30.28
CA GLY A 238 -19.58 -2.57 -31.28
C GLY A 238 -20.44 -3.76 -30.90
N LEU A 239 -21.67 -3.80 -31.42
CA LEU A 239 -22.40 -5.02 -31.78
C LEU A 239 -23.38 -4.75 -32.94
N VAL A 240 -23.35 -5.60 -33.96
CA VAL A 240 -24.42 -6.60 -34.21
C VAL A 240 -23.75 -7.90 -34.67
N GLU A 241 -23.84 -8.94 -33.84
CA GLU A 241 -23.81 -10.32 -34.32
C GLU A 241 -25.23 -10.65 -34.80
N ARG A 242 -25.38 -10.99 -36.08
CA ARG A 242 -26.54 -11.76 -36.54
C ARG A 242 -26.05 -12.81 -37.53
N SER A 243 -25.86 -14.03 -37.02
CA SER A 243 -25.89 -15.22 -37.86
C SER A 243 -27.30 -15.35 -38.46
N VAL A 244 -27.43 -15.09 -39.76
CA VAL A 244 -28.45 -15.71 -40.62
C VAL A 244 -27.75 -16.04 -41.93
N SER A 245 -27.89 -17.28 -42.36
CA SER A 245 -27.34 -17.92 -43.56
C SER A 245 -26.76 -17.00 -44.67
N ASN A 246 -25.50 -17.23 -45.02
CA ASN A 246 -24.92 -16.99 -46.35
C ASN A 246 -24.86 -15.56 -46.93
N SER A 247 -24.78 -14.50 -46.12
CA SER A 247 -24.24 -13.22 -46.61
C SER A 247 -23.34 -12.55 -45.57
N MET A 248 -22.03 -12.58 -45.85
CA MET A 248 -20.99 -11.98 -45.03
C MET A 248 -20.99 -10.45 -45.21
N LEU A 249 -21.45 -9.72 -44.20
CA LEU A 249 -21.07 -8.32 -44.02
C LEU A 249 -20.56 -8.12 -42.59
N THR A 250 -19.24 -8.10 -42.45
CA THR A 250 -18.54 -7.82 -41.19
C THR A 250 -18.47 -6.30 -41.00
N ILE A 251 -19.33 -5.74 -40.17
CA ILE A 251 -19.18 -4.35 -39.72
C ILE A 251 -18.32 -4.38 -38.46
N ILE A 252 -17.03 -4.09 -38.61
CA ILE A 252 -16.16 -3.79 -37.48
C ILE A 252 -16.51 -2.36 -37.02
N ARG A 253 -17.41 -2.25 -36.03
CA ARG A 253 -17.60 -0.96 -35.35
C ARG A 253 -16.41 -0.77 -34.41
N SER A 254 -15.46 0.07 -34.81
CA SER A 254 -14.29 0.41 -34.01
C SER A 254 -14.49 1.75 -33.32
N LEU A 255 -14.20 1.78 -32.03
CA LEU A 255 -13.93 3.02 -31.32
C LEU A 255 -12.71 3.69 -31.97
N THR A 256 -12.84 4.95 -32.37
CA THR A 256 -11.77 5.71 -33.03
C THR A 256 -11.53 7.02 -32.31
N GLY A 257 -10.29 7.52 -32.37
CA GLY A 257 -9.94 8.79 -31.75
C GLY A 257 -10.13 8.81 -30.23
N TRP A 258 -9.82 7.70 -29.54
CA TRP A 258 -9.78 7.66 -28.08
C TRP A 258 -8.78 8.67 -27.55
N ASN A 259 -9.23 9.53 -26.65
CA ASN A 259 -8.40 10.47 -25.93
C ASN A 259 -8.86 10.56 -24.48
N PHE A 260 -7.92 10.82 -23.57
CA PHE A 260 -8.19 10.97 -22.14
C PHE A 260 -7.24 12.02 -21.57
N LYS A 261 -7.77 12.89 -20.70
CA LYS A 261 -6.96 13.85 -19.93
C LYS A 261 -7.46 13.94 -18.49
N TYR A 262 -6.52 14.08 -17.57
CA TYR A 262 -6.81 14.57 -16.23
C TYR A 262 -6.82 16.09 -16.25
N PHE A 263 -7.76 16.71 -15.55
CA PHE A 263 -7.72 18.16 -15.36
C PHE A 263 -6.69 18.51 -14.30
N ASP A 264 -6.07 19.70 -14.41
CA ASP A 264 -5.17 20.20 -13.36
C ASP A 264 -5.94 20.46 -12.07
N GLN A 265 -7.03 21.22 -12.16
CA GLN A 265 -8.02 21.41 -11.10
C GLN A 265 -9.36 20.84 -11.57
N PRO A 266 -10.25 20.44 -10.64
CA PRO A 266 -11.58 20.00 -11.03
C PRO A 266 -12.31 21.09 -11.80
N ASP A 267 -13.14 20.68 -12.75
CA ASP A 267 -13.98 21.64 -13.47
C ASP A 267 -15.11 22.19 -12.58
N GLU A 268 -15.96 23.04 -13.14
CA GLU A 268 -17.07 23.68 -12.43
C GLU A 268 -18.08 22.66 -11.84
N ASN A 269 -18.14 21.45 -12.40
CA ASN A 269 -18.98 20.36 -11.93
C ASN A 269 -18.27 19.44 -10.93
N GLY A 270 -16.97 19.67 -10.71
CA GLY A 270 -16.11 18.88 -9.86
C GLY A 270 -15.64 17.58 -10.49
N TYR A 271 -15.61 17.47 -11.82
CA TYR A 271 -14.99 16.36 -12.53
C TYR A 271 -13.46 16.48 -12.49
N GLU A 272 -12.77 15.35 -12.43
CA GLU A 272 -11.30 15.26 -12.31
C GLU A 272 -10.63 14.90 -13.65
N TRP A 273 -11.41 14.40 -14.62
CA TRP A 273 -10.92 14.03 -15.94
C TRP A 273 -12.01 14.11 -17.00
N HIS A 274 -11.56 14.07 -18.25
CA HIS A 274 -12.37 14.08 -19.46
C HIS A 274 -11.79 13.11 -20.49
N SER A 275 -12.66 12.30 -21.09
CA SER A 275 -12.38 11.41 -22.20
C SER A 275 -13.27 11.78 -23.39
N TRP A 276 -12.75 11.65 -24.60
CA TRP A 276 -13.54 11.82 -25.81
C TRP A 276 -13.14 10.84 -26.90
N PHE A 277 -14.12 10.40 -27.69
CA PHE A 277 -13.92 9.44 -28.76
C PHE A 277 -15.02 9.56 -29.82
N ASN A 278 -14.80 8.90 -30.95
CA ASN A 278 -15.78 8.78 -32.02
C ASN A 278 -16.19 7.32 -32.25
N THR A 279 -17.44 7.12 -32.63
CA THR A 279 -17.93 5.85 -33.17
C THR A 279 -18.41 6.05 -34.60
N ALA A 280 -18.22 5.04 -35.45
CA ALA A 280 -18.75 5.05 -36.80
C ALA A 280 -20.27 4.82 -36.75
N THR A 281 -21.03 5.68 -37.42
CA THR A 281 -22.47 5.45 -37.61
C THR A 281 -22.65 4.56 -38.83
N VAL A 282 -23.19 3.35 -38.65
CA VAL A 282 -23.68 2.58 -39.79
C VAL A 282 -25.19 2.50 -39.69
N GLU A 283 -25.80 2.89 -40.81
CA GLU A 283 -27.21 3.02 -41.16
C GLU A 283 -28.14 1.98 -40.50
N PHE A 284 -29.34 2.43 -40.15
CA PHE A 284 -30.48 1.67 -39.60
C PHE A 284 -30.44 1.29 -38.11
N GLU A 285 -30.29 2.28 -37.24
CA GLU A 285 -31.33 2.64 -36.26
C GLU A 285 -30.90 3.95 -35.61
N THR A 286 -31.85 4.84 -35.40
CA THR A 286 -31.68 6.11 -34.68
C THR A 286 -31.44 5.83 -33.19
N THR A 287 -30.35 5.15 -32.86
CA THR A 287 -29.83 5.15 -31.50
C THR A 287 -29.30 6.56 -31.24
N PHE A 288 -30.20 7.40 -30.73
CA PHE A 288 -29.86 8.74 -30.29
C PHE A 288 -28.63 8.66 -29.38
N PRO A 289 -27.65 9.60 -29.51
CA PRO A 289 -26.42 9.59 -28.72
C PRO A 289 -26.68 9.44 -27.20
N GLY A 290 -27.80 9.98 -26.72
CA GLY A 290 -28.26 9.82 -25.33
C GLY A 290 -28.44 8.35 -24.90
N LYS A 291 -28.97 7.47 -25.75
CA LYS A 291 -29.14 6.04 -25.41
C LYS A 291 -27.82 5.30 -25.27
N VAL A 292 -26.80 5.69 -26.04
CA VAL A 292 -25.45 5.11 -25.91
C VAL A 292 -24.80 5.59 -24.62
N CYS A 293 -24.97 6.87 -24.28
CA CYS A 293 -24.55 7.39 -22.97
C CYS A 293 -25.25 6.69 -21.82
N ASP A 294 -26.58 6.50 -21.87
CA ASP A 294 -27.33 5.79 -20.83
C ASP A 294 -26.83 4.36 -20.64
N LEU A 295 -26.55 3.65 -21.74
CA LEU A 295 -26.02 2.29 -21.71
C LEU A 295 -24.60 2.24 -21.14
N ILE A 296 -23.72 3.15 -21.56
CA ILE A 296 -22.36 3.26 -21.02
C ILE A 296 -22.43 3.51 -19.52
N LEU A 297 -23.19 4.52 -19.09
CA LEU A 297 -23.33 4.88 -17.68
C LEU A 297 -23.96 3.72 -16.87
N ALA A 298 -24.94 3.01 -17.41
CA ALA A 298 -25.58 1.86 -16.76
C ALA A 298 -24.62 0.68 -16.60
N LEU A 299 -23.83 0.35 -17.63
CA LEU A 299 -22.80 -0.69 -17.53
C LEU A 299 -21.75 -0.31 -16.49
N PHE A 300 -21.33 0.97 -16.45
CA PHE A 300 -20.37 1.46 -15.46
C PHE A 300 -20.87 1.36 -14.03
N LEU A 301 -22.08 1.86 -13.77
CA LEU A 301 -22.69 1.78 -12.45
C LEU A 301 -22.88 0.31 -12.04
N GLY A 302 -23.32 -0.55 -12.97
CA GLY A 302 -23.41 -1.98 -12.74
C GLY A 302 -22.08 -2.61 -12.31
N THR A 303 -20.99 -2.31 -13.01
CA THR A 303 -19.65 -2.84 -12.69
C THR A 303 -19.07 -2.27 -11.40
N MET A 304 -19.28 -0.98 -11.09
CA MET A 304 -18.74 -0.37 -9.86
C MET A 304 -19.50 -0.79 -8.60
N PHE A 305 -20.79 -1.09 -8.68
CA PHE A 305 -21.56 -1.56 -7.52
C PHE A 305 -21.42 -3.07 -7.26
N ASP A 306 -21.05 -3.86 -8.28
CA ASP A 306 -20.79 -5.30 -8.14
C ASP A 306 -19.35 -5.60 -7.67
N GLU A 307 -18.44 -4.61 -7.65
CA GLU A 307 -17.08 -4.77 -7.10
C GLU A 307 -17.04 -4.97 -5.57
N ASN A 308 -18.15 -4.72 -4.87
CA ASN A 308 -18.32 -5.20 -3.49
C ASN A 308 -18.39 -6.74 -3.39
N ALA A 309 -18.51 -7.47 -4.50
CA ALA A 309 -18.46 -8.93 -4.55
C ALA A 309 -17.06 -9.50 -4.89
N LEU A 310 -16.12 -8.69 -5.39
CA LEU A 310 -14.80 -9.14 -5.84
C LEU A 310 -13.67 -8.95 -4.82
N TRP A 311 -13.95 -8.32 -3.68
CA TRP A 311 -13.06 -8.32 -2.52
C TRP A 311 -13.87 -8.56 -1.24
N PRO A 312 -14.21 -9.82 -0.90
CA PRO A 312 -14.69 -10.10 0.43
C PRO A 312 -13.62 -9.63 1.40
N GLU A 313 -14.05 -8.80 2.33
CA GLU A 313 -13.38 -8.43 3.56
C GLU A 313 -12.22 -9.38 3.90
N ALA A 314 -11.01 -8.85 3.96
CA ALA A 314 -9.93 -9.49 4.69
C ALA A 314 -10.32 -9.49 6.20
N LYS A 315 -11.26 -10.36 6.56
CA LYS A 315 -11.49 -10.81 7.93
C LYS A 315 -10.28 -11.62 8.34
N TYR A 316 -9.24 -10.94 8.81
CA TYR A 316 -8.27 -11.59 9.67
C TYR A 316 -8.94 -11.82 11.02
N ASN A 317 -9.33 -13.07 11.24
CA ASN A 317 -9.64 -13.58 12.57
C ASN A 317 -8.40 -13.38 13.44
N VAL A 318 -8.46 -12.40 14.34
CA VAL A 318 -7.60 -12.40 15.52
C VAL A 318 -8.11 -13.53 16.38
N ALA A 319 -7.33 -14.60 16.47
CA ALA A 319 -7.54 -15.64 17.46
C ALA A 319 -7.32 -14.99 18.85
N GLU A 320 -8.40 -14.68 19.55
CA GLU A 320 -8.37 -14.48 20.99
C GLU A 320 -8.28 -15.87 21.63
N GLY A 321 -7.08 -16.20 22.12
CA GLY A 321 -6.85 -17.30 23.02
C GLY A 321 -6.84 -16.80 24.45
N TYR A 322 -7.86 -17.17 25.22
CA TYR A 322 -7.80 -17.55 26.63
C TYR A 322 -8.77 -18.70 26.85
#